data_AF-K1QT73-F1
#
_entry.id   AF-K1QT73-F1
#
_cell.length_a   1.000
_cell.length_b   1.000
_cell.length_c   1.000
_cell.angle_alpha   90.00
_cell.angle_beta   90.00
_cell.angle_gamma   90.00
#
_symmetry.space_group_name_H-M   'P 1'
#
loop_
_entity.id
_entity.type
_entity.pdbx_description
1 polymer ?
#
loop_
_entity_poly.entity_id
_entity_poly.type
_entity_poly.pdbx_seq_one_letter_code
_entity_poly.pdbx_strand_id
1 'polypeptide(L)'
;MKSVKIRDSKFGLALVVESSQQSGGYVLGFRIDPTEKLHDVVKEIQSLHRVYSACPIFGVEFESEEKIEGADDMGVDYQQDDVEIEADNSSDAYAAYFADGNKDKDRDPVYCEELGLAIEKLRDGITLQALWDVLA
;
A
#
# COMPACT_ATOMS: atom_id res chain seq x y z
N MET A 1 -0.26 -5.57 -12.74
CA MET A 1 0.96 -5.55 -13.60
C MET A 1 0.87 -4.33 -14.52
N LYS A 2 1.97 -3.66 -14.86
CA LYS A 2 1.92 -2.41 -15.65
C LYS A 2 1.87 -2.68 -17.14
N SER A 3 2.79 -3.49 -17.66
CA SER A 3 2.79 -3.83 -19.08
C SER A 3 3.46 -5.17 -19.38
N VAL A 4 3.04 -5.82 -20.48
CA VAL A 4 3.66 -7.04 -21.02
C VAL A 4 3.85 -6.86 -22.51
N LYS A 5 5.09 -6.97 -23.00
CA LYS A 5 5.47 -6.68 -24.38
C LYS A 5 6.60 -7.60 -24.83
N ILE A 6 6.74 -7.76 -26.14
CA ILE A 6 7.94 -8.36 -26.73
C ILE A 6 8.96 -7.25 -26.97
N ARG A 7 10.22 -7.47 -26.62
CA ARG A 7 11.34 -6.56 -26.92
C ARG A 7 12.57 -7.34 -27.37
N ASP A 8 13.42 -6.67 -28.14
CA ASP A 8 14.76 -7.17 -28.44
C ASP A 8 15.63 -7.17 -27.17
N SER A 9 16.35 -8.27 -26.98
CA SER A 9 17.35 -8.48 -25.95
C SER A 9 18.68 -8.89 -26.59
N LYS A 10 19.77 -8.85 -25.82
CA LYS A 10 21.10 -9.33 -26.24
C LYS A 10 21.06 -10.77 -26.77
N PHE A 11 20.06 -11.55 -26.35
CA PHE A 11 19.91 -12.97 -26.69
C PHE A 11 18.76 -13.26 -27.66
N GLY A 12 18.22 -12.24 -28.34
CA GLY A 12 17.07 -12.34 -29.25
C GLY A 12 15.78 -11.75 -28.65
N LEU A 13 14.64 -12.04 -29.26
CA LEU A 13 13.33 -11.57 -28.79
C LEU A 13 13.01 -12.16 -27.41
N ALA A 14 12.50 -11.32 -26.51
CA ALA A 14 12.13 -11.70 -25.17
C ALA A 14 10.78 -11.11 -24.77
N LEU A 15 10.05 -11.87 -23.94
CA LEU A 15 8.89 -11.39 -23.21
C LEU A 15 9.38 -10.50 -22.08
N VAL A 16 8.85 -9.29 -21.99
CA VAL A 16 9.17 -8.33 -20.94
C VAL A 16 7.92 -8.00 -20.14
N VAL A 17 8.00 -8.20 -18.82
CA VAL A 17 6.97 -7.82 -17.85
C VAL A 17 7.46 -6.63 -17.04
N GLU A 18 6.64 -5.60 -16.93
CA GLU A 18 6.88 -4.43 -16.10
C GLU A 18 5.90 -4.41 -14.92
N SER A 19 6.43 -4.29 -13.69
CA SER A 19 5.60 -4.13 -12.49
C SER A 19 5.12 -2.68 -12.30
N SER A 20 4.15 -2.46 -11.43
CA SER A 20 3.67 -1.10 -11.13
C SER A 20 4.73 -0.32 -10.34
N GLN A 21 4.71 1.01 -10.42
CA GLN A 21 5.65 1.84 -9.64
C GLN A 21 5.45 1.65 -8.12
N GLN A 22 4.21 1.42 -7.70
CA GLN A 22 3.85 1.11 -6.30
C GLN A 22 4.49 -0.19 -5.79
N SER A 23 4.87 -1.11 -6.69
CA SER A 23 5.53 -2.37 -6.36
C SER A 23 7.03 -2.38 -6.70
N GLY A 24 7.65 -1.20 -6.89
CA GLY A 24 9.08 -1.05 -7.16
C GLY A 24 9.49 -0.94 -8.64
N GLY A 25 8.56 -1.07 -9.59
CA GLY A 25 8.83 -0.81 -11.01
C GLY A 25 9.86 -1.74 -11.66
N TYR A 26 9.84 -3.03 -11.31
CA TYR A 26 10.75 -4.04 -11.86
C TYR A 26 10.49 -4.33 -13.34
N VAL A 27 11.57 -4.66 -14.06
CA VAL A 27 11.53 -5.11 -15.45
C VAL A 27 12.09 -6.54 -15.52
N LEU A 28 11.23 -7.49 -15.87
CA LEU A 28 11.54 -8.92 -15.91
C LEU A 28 11.54 -9.40 -17.36
N GLY A 29 12.64 -10.02 -17.81
CA GLY A 29 12.81 -10.49 -19.19
C GLY A 29 12.91 -12.01 -19.26
N PHE A 30 12.14 -12.63 -20.17
CA PHE A 30 12.09 -14.07 -20.37
C PHE A 30 12.28 -14.43 -21.84
N ARG A 31 13.16 -15.40 -22.11
CA ARG A 31 13.32 -15.97 -23.46
C ARG A 31 12.43 -17.19 -23.61
N ILE A 32 11.70 -17.27 -24.73
CA ILE A 32 10.82 -18.39 -25.04
C ILE A 32 11.09 -18.81 -26.49
N ASP A 33 11.46 -20.08 -26.66
CA ASP A 33 11.69 -20.71 -27.97
C ASP A 33 10.68 -21.87 -28.16
N PRO A 34 10.05 -22.02 -29.34
CA PRO A 34 10.14 -21.16 -30.53
C PRO A 34 9.37 -19.84 -30.39
N THR A 35 9.71 -18.86 -31.23
CA THR A 35 9.14 -17.49 -31.22
C THR A 35 7.62 -17.45 -31.42
N GLU A 36 7.02 -18.46 -32.03
CA GLU A 36 5.55 -18.57 -32.13
C GLU A 36 4.90 -18.65 -30.74
N LYS A 37 5.44 -19.52 -29.87
CA LYS A 37 4.97 -19.64 -28.47
C LYS A 37 5.15 -18.34 -27.68
N LEU A 38 6.21 -17.58 -27.97
CA LEU A 38 6.43 -16.28 -27.36
C LEU A 38 5.25 -15.33 -27.63
N HIS A 39 4.78 -15.28 -28.87
CA HIS A 39 3.65 -14.41 -29.25
C HIS A 39 2.34 -14.89 -28.64
N ASP A 40 2.10 -16.21 -28.62
CA ASP A 40 0.90 -16.80 -28.02
C ASP A 40 0.82 -16.49 -26.52
N VAL A 41 1.91 -16.71 -25.78
CA VAL A 41 1.98 -16.45 -24.34
C VAL A 41 1.78 -14.96 -24.03
N VAL A 42 2.39 -14.06 -24.80
CA VAL A 42 2.19 -12.62 -24.60
C VAL A 42 0.73 -12.23 -24.80
N LYS A 43 0.08 -12.75 -25.84
CA LYS A 43 -1.34 -12.48 -26.11
C LYS A 43 -2.24 -13.04 -25.01
N GLU A 44 -1.97 -14.25 -24.54
CA GLU A 44 -2.71 -14.88 -23.45
C GLU A 44 -2.59 -14.05 -22.16
N ILE A 45 -1.38 -13.68 -21.75
CA ILE A 45 -1.15 -12.88 -20.54
C ILE A 45 -1.85 -11.52 -20.65
N GLN A 46 -1.77 -10.85 -21.81
CA GLN A 46 -2.46 -9.58 -22.03
C GLN A 46 -3.98 -9.71 -21.91
N SER A 47 -4.55 -10.79 -22.46
CA SER A 47 -5.98 -11.08 -22.37
C SER A 47 -6.41 -11.34 -20.94
N LEU A 48 -5.71 -12.23 -20.23
CA LEU A 48 -6.00 -12.55 -18.82
C LEU A 48 -5.88 -11.31 -17.94
N HIS A 49 -4.82 -10.52 -18.11
CA HIS A 49 -4.63 -9.29 -17.33
C HIS A 49 -5.74 -8.26 -17.58
N ARG A 50 -6.24 -8.16 -18.82
CA ARG A 50 -7.36 -7.27 -19.14
C ARG A 50 -8.64 -7.69 -18.41
N VAL A 51 -8.96 -8.98 -18.41
CA VAL A 51 -10.14 -9.54 -17.71
C VAL A 51 -9.99 -9.33 -16.20
N TYR A 52 -8.84 -9.69 -15.63
CA TYR A 52 -8.53 -9.47 -14.22
C TYR A 52 -8.62 -7.99 -13.82
N SER A 53 -8.15 -7.08 -14.67
CA SER A 53 -8.20 -5.63 -14.37
C SER A 53 -9.62 -5.06 -14.35
N ALA A 54 -10.59 -5.71 -15.02
CA ALA A 54 -11.99 -5.28 -15.02
C ALA A 54 -12.73 -5.73 -13.74
N CYS A 55 -12.39 -6.91 -13.22
CA CYS A 55 -12.94 -7.43 -11.97
C CYS A 55 -11.82 -8.14 -11.18
N PRO A 56 -11.07 -7.38 -10.36
CA PRO A 56 -9.93 -7.92 -9.64
C PRO A 56 -10.36 -8.93 -8.57
N ILE A 57 -9.68 -10.07 -8.55
CA ILE A 57 -9.80 -11.05 -7.47
C ILE A 57 -8.72 -10.70 -6.44
N PHE A 58 -9.13 -10.22 -5.26
CA PHE A 58 -8.21 -9.88 -4.17
C PHE A 58 -7.89 -11.05 -3.25
N GLY A 59 -8.55 -12.20 -3.42
CA GLY A 59 -8.34 -13.40 -2.60
C GLY A 59 -8.85 -13.26 -1.15
N VAL A 60 -9.76 -12.31 -0.90
CA VAL A 60 -10.44 -12.18 0.39
C VAL A 60 -11.58 -13.19 0.43
N GLU A 61 -11.41 -14.23 1.22
CA GLU A 61 -12.46 -15.19 1.54
C GLU A 61 -13.20 -14.70 2.79
N PHE A 62 -14.52 -14.70 2.74
CA PHE A 62 -15.35 -14.46 3.91
C PHE A 62 -16.46 -15.51 3.95
N GLU A 63 -16.73 -16.01 5.14
CA GLU A 63 -17.97 -16.74 5.40
C GLU A 63 -18.96 -15.71 5.93
N SER A 64 -20.08 -15.56 5.24
CA SER A 64 -21.21 -14.85 5.82
C SER A 64 -21.73 -15.68 6.97
N GLU A 65 -21.48 -15.27 8.22
CA GLU A 65 -22.40 -15.62 9.29
C GLU A 65 -23.81 -15.19 8.83
N GLU A 66 -24.80 -16.06 8.99
CA GLU A 66 -26.19 -15.75 8.63
C GLU A 66 -26.53 -14.37 9.17
N LYS A 67 -26.91 -13.47 8.25
CA LYS A 67 -27.31 -12.10 8.56
C LYS A 67 -28.27 -12.19 9.75
N ILE A 68 -27.88 -11.66 10.91
CA ILE A 68 -28.80 -11.58 12.06
C ILE A 68 -30.05 -10.87 11.52
N GLU A 69 -31.17 -11.60 11.45
CA GLU A 69 -32.44 -11.06 10.98
C GLU A 69 -32.74 -9.80 11.81
N GLY A 70 -32.77 -8.63 11.16
CA GLY A 70 -32.96 -7.33 11.83
C GLY A 70 -31.78 -6.35 11.72
N ALA A 71 -30.64 -6.72 11.12
CA ALA A 71 -29.52 -5.78 10.92
C ALA A 71 -29.85 -4.59 10.00
N ASP A 72 -30.82 -4.72 9.07
CA ASP A 72 -31.30 -3.59 8.25
C ASP A 72 -32.12 -2.57 9.07
N ASP A 73 -32.62 -2.96 10.25
CA ASP A 73 -33.45 -2.09 11.12
C ASP A 73 -32.58 -1.26 12.10
N MET A 74 -31.27 -1.48 12.11
CA MET A 74 -30.29 -0.64 12.82
C MET A 74 -29.77 0.52 11.95
N GLY A 75 -30.41 0.79 10.81
CA GLY A 75 -30.17 2.00 10.04
C GLY A 75 -30.63 3.22 10.83
N VAL A 76 -29.70 3.93 11.45
CA VAL A 76 -29.99 5.27 11.99
C VAL A 76 -30.44 6.13 10.80
N ASP A 77 -31.62 6.75 10.90
CA ASP A 77 -32.08 7.71 9.88
C ASP A 77 -31.05 8.84 9.81
N TYR A 78 -30.26 8.86 8.73
CA TYR A 78 -29.28 9.91 8.51
C TYR A 78 -30.06 11.18 8.17
N GLN A 79 -30.40 11.96 9.19
CA GLN A 79 -30.84 13.32 8.96
C GLN A 79 -29.68 14.05 8.29
N GLN A 80 -29.86 14.36 7.01
CA GLN A 80 -28.94 15.20 6.26
C GLN A 80 -29.08 16.61 6.84
N ASP A 81 -28.24 16.93 7.83
CA ASP A 81 -28.09 18.31 8.23
C ASP A 81 -27.59 19.08 7.00
N ASP A 82 -28.29 20.15 6.63
CA ASP A 82 -27.96 21.03 5.51
C ASP A 82 -26.78 21.92 5.94
N VAL A 83 -25.61 21.28 6.08
CA VAL A 83 -24.36 21.94 6.43
C VAL A 83 -23.73 22.46 5.14
N GLU A 84 -23.66 23.78 5.01
CA GLU A 84 -22.85 24.43 3.99
C GLU A 84 -21.39 24.03 4.25
N ILE A 85 -20.84 23.16 3.40
CA ILE A 85 -19.44 22.74 3.48
C ILE A 85 -18.61 23.96 3.07
N GLU A 86 -18.26 24.79 4.05
CA GLU A 86 -17.18 25.75 3.87
C GLU A 86 -15.95 24.94 3.47
N ALA A 87 -15.46 25.17 2.25
CA ALA A 87 -14.19 24.65 1.76
C ALA A 87 -13.04 25.36 2.49
N ASP A 88 -13.05 25.34 3.82
CA ASP A 88 -11.87 25.67 4.57
C ASP A 88 -10.87 24.56 4.29
N ASN A 89 -9.69 24.95 3.85
CA ASN A 89 -8.59 24.09 3.44
C ASN A 89 -7.94 23.44 4.69
N SER A 90 -8.75 23.07 5.69
CA SER A 90 -8.30 22.41 6.90
C SER A 90 -7.95 20.96 6.55
N SER A 91 -6.70 20.76 6.16
CA SER A 91 -6.07 19.45 5.99
C SER A 91 -5.96 18.65 7.31
N ASP A 92 -6.78 18.97 8.31
CA ASP A 92 -6.61 18.58 9.71
C ASP A 92 -7.54 17.43 10.12
N ALA A 93 -8.41 16.96 9.21
CA ALA A 93 -9.26 15.78 9.47
C ALA A 93 -8.44 14.52 9.79
N TYR A 94 -7.23 14.39 9.26
CA TYR A 94 -6.33 13.28 9.57
C TYR A 94 -5.69 13.40 10.96
N ALA A 95 -5.48 14.63 11.47
CA ALA A 95 -4.78 14.83 12.73
C ALA A 95 -5.56 14.30 13.94
N ALA A 96 -6.88 14.34 13.86
CA ALA A 96 -7.76 13.76 14.87
C ALA A 96 -7.62 12.23 15.02
N TYR A 97 -7.05 11.54 14.02
CA TYR A 97 -6.91 10.08 13.99
C TYR A 97 -5.46 9.59 14.13
N PHE A 98 -4.51 10.46 14.47
CA PHE A 98 -3.15 10.02 14.72
C PHE A 98 -3.06 9.15 15.98
N ALA A 99 -2.64 7.89 15.81
CA ALA A 99 -2.47 6.95 16.92
C ALA A 99 -1.45 7.43 17.97
N ASP A 100 -0.39 8.10 17.51
CA ASP A 100 0.69 8.64 18.37
C ASP A 100 0.47 10.12 18.75
N GLY A 101 -0.74 10.65 18.54
CA GLY A 101 -1.06 12.06 18.72
C GLY A 101 -0.34 12.93 17.69
N ASN A 102 0.25 14.06 18.09
CA ASN A 102 0.82 15.04 17.16
C ASN A 102 2.21 14.66 16.60
N LYS A 103 2.47 13.36 16.35
CA LYS A 103 3.74 12.84 15.83
C LYS A 103 3.53 12.28 14.42
N ASP A 104 3.73 13.15 13.43
CA ASP A 104 3.53 12.79 12.00
C ASP A 104 4.64 11.93 11.42
N LYS A 105 5.85 12.01 11.98
CA LYS A 105 7.05 11.37 11.40
C LYS A 105 8.05 10.94 12.47
N ASP A 106 8.52 9.70 12.31
CA ASP A 106 9.65 9.17 13.06
C ASP A 106 10.98 9.79 12.60
N ARG A 107 11.87 10.06 13.57
CA ARG A 107 13.26 10.44 13.29
C ARG A 107 14.06 9.20 12.89
N ASP A 108 15.21 9.44 12.25
CA ASP A 108 16.05 8.35 11.77
C ASP A 108 16.50 7.42 12.92
N PRO A 109 16.53 6.10 12.69
CA PRO A 109 17.03 5.15 13.67
C PRO A 109 18.56 5.27 13.80
N VAL A 110 19.04 5.31 15.04
CA VAL A 110 20.46 5.38 15.40
C VAL A 110 20.81 4.28 16.38
N TYR A 111 22.06 3.79 16.33
CA TYR A 111 22.54 2.84 17.32
C TYR A 111 22.81 3.55 18.66
N CYS A 112 22.27 3.02 19.75
CA CYS A 112 22.52 3.50 21.10
C CYS A 112 23.45 2.53 21.83
N GLU A 113 24.65 2.99 22.16
CA GLU A 113 25.66 2.18 22.86
C GLU A 113 25.22 1.82 24.28
N GLU A 114 24.52 2.71 24.98
CA GLU A 114 24.05 2.51 26.37
C GLU A 114 23.06 1.35 26.48
N LEU A 115 22.20 1.16 25.46
CA LEU A 115 21.20 0.10 25.42
C LEU A 115 21.61 -1.10 24.56
N GLY A 116 22.61 -0.93 23.69
CA GLY A 116 22.99 -1.92 22.69
C GLY A 116 21.93 -2.16 21.60
N LEU A 117 21.01 -1.20 21.39
CA LEU A 117 19.85 -1.32 20.49
C LEU A 117 19.81 -0.18 19.47
N ALA A 118 19.10 -0.39 18.35
CA ALA A 118 18.70 0.70 17.47
C ALA A 118 17.49 1.44 18.09
N ILE A 119 17.62 2.74 18.29
CA ILE A 119 16.57 3.61 18.83
C ILE A 119 16.28 4.76 17.86
N GLU A 120 15.09 5.35 17.97
CA GLU A 120 14.83 6.63 17.29
C GLU A 120 15.79 7.72 17.81
N LYS A 121 16.36 8.53 16.92
CA LYS A 121 17.25 9.64 17.32
C LYS A 121 16.57 10.56 18.34
N LEU A 122 17.21 10.79 19.48
CA LEU A 122 16.71 11.68 20.54
C LEU A 122 16.57 13.14 20.06
N ARG A 123 15.71 13.92 20.73
CA ARG A 123 15.59 15.36 20.43
C ARG A 123 16.82 16.07 20.96
N ASP A 124 17.20 17.16 20.30
CA ASP A 124 18.34 17.95 20.75
C ASP A 124 18.15 18.40 22.21
N GLY A 125 19.18 18.18 23.03
CA GLY A 125 19.17 18.54 24.45
C GLY A 125 18.47 17.55 25.39
N ILE A 126 17.97 16.41 24.90
CA ILE A 126 17.37 15.36 25.73
C ILE A 126 18.27 14.13 25.78
N THR A 127 18.56 13.65 26.99
CA THR A 127 19.30 12.39 27.23
C THR A 127 18.35 11.23 27.48
N LEU A 128 18.82 10.00 27.23
CA LEU A 128 18.05 8.77 27.47
C LEU A 128 17.59 8.67 28.94
N GLN A 129 18.49 8.95 29.88
CA GLN A 129 18.20 8.92 31.31
C GLN A 129 17.06 9.89 31.68
N ALA A 130 17.07 11.09 31.12
CA ALA A 130 16.02 12.10 31.35
C ALA A 130 14.63 11.69 30.81
N LEU A 131 14.56 10.78 29.83
CA LEU A 131 13.29 10.20 29.36
C LEU A 131 12.80 9.05 30.24
N TRP A 132 13.73 8.37 30.92
CA TRP A 132 13.43 7.22 31.77
C TRP A 132 13.06 7.63 33.20
N ASP A 133 13.75 8.65 33.72
CA ASP A 133 13.52 9.15 35.07
C ASP A 133 12.19 9.90 35.15
N VAL A 134 11.37 9.54 36.14
CA VAL A 134 10.15 10.29 36.46
C VAL A 134 10.53 11.45 37.37
N LEU A 135 10.29 12.69 36.93
CA LEU A 135 10.38 13.86 37.80
C LEU A 135 9.33 13.70 38.92
N ALA A 136 9.81 13.53 40.15
CA ALA A 136 9.00 13.53 41.37
C ALA A 136 8.72 14.97 41.84
#